data_AF-A0A4R4PWZ8-F1
#
_entry.id   AF-A0A4R4PWZ8-F1
#
_cell.length_a   1.000
_cell.length_b   1.000
_cell.length_c   1.000
_cell.angle_alpha   90.00
_cell.angle_beta   90.00
_cell.angle_gamma   90.00
#
_symmetry.space_group_name_H-M   'P 1'
#
loop_
_entity.id
_entity.type
_entity.pdbx_description
1 polymer ?
#
loop_
_entity_poly.entity_id
_entity_poly.type
_entity_poly.pdbx_seq_one_letter_code
_entity_poly.pdbx_strand_id
1 'polypeptide(L)'
;MRKLILLFLPVLLSFTLATPAQAAATKKGVSTNNVSGASQALSAVNASWFYSWATNPQGVAKPAGVEFVPMIWGRGSVNAAALNDAKANGSTLLGFNEPDMAGQANMSVDEALNLWPQLQATGMRLGAPAVAYGGATPGGWLDRFMAGAAQRGYRVDFIPIHWYGSDFSSAATGHLENYMNAVRARYNKPVWVTEYALVDWSTGTARFPSEAQQVDFIKRSTAMLAGKTFVERFAWFTLNTQVFPTGLCNGATPNASGNAYRAAPS
;
A
#
# COMPACT_ATOMS: atom_id res chain seq x y z
N MET A 1 66.39 -49.15 -11.72
CA MET A 1 66.46 -47.74 -11.28
C MET A 1 65.69 -46.93 -12.32
N ARG A 2 64.63 -46.14 -12.12
CA ARG A 2 63.86 -45.59 -10.99
C ARG A 2 62.36 -45.68 -11.38
N LYS A 3 61.46 -46.02 -10.45
CA LYS A 3 60.00 -45.95 -10.67
C LYS A 3 59.55 -44.50 -10.48
N LEU A 4 58.89 -43.92 -11.48
CA LEU A 4 58.28 -42.58 -11.40
C LEU A 4 56.86 -42.74 -10.85
N ILE A 5 56.60 -42.25 -9.64
CA ILE A 5 55.27 -42.19 -9.04
C ILE A 5 54.69 -40.81 -9.38
N LEU A 6 53.62 -40.77 -10.18
CA LEU A 6 52.83 -39.57 -10.40
C LEU A 6 51.80 -39.45 -9.27
N LEU A 7 51.97 -38.46 -8.39
CA LEU A 7 50.94 -38.03 -7.45
C LEU A 7 49.86 -37.24 -8.20
N PHE A 8 48.62 -37.73 -8.19
CA PHE A 8 47.45 -36.94 -8.54
C PHE A 8 46.95 -36.20 -7.29
N LEU A 9 47.01 -34.87 -7.31
CA LEU A 9 46.38 -34.01 -6.31
C LEU A 9 44.94 -33.70 -6.77
N PRO A 10 43.89 -34.00 -6.00
CA PRO A 10 42.54 -33.57 -6.35
C PRO A 10 42.39 -32.08 -6.02
N VAL A 11 42.13 -31.27 -7.05
CA VAL A 11 41.72 -29.87 -6.89
C VAL A 11 40.24 -29.87 -6.48
N LEU A 12 39.95 -29.63 -5.21
CA LEU A 12 38.60 -29.35 -4.73
C LEU A 12 38.22 -27.91 -5.11
N LEU A 13 37.43 -27.74 -6.18
CA LEU A 13 36.73 -26.48 -6.44
C LEU A 13 35.61 -26.31 -5.40
N SER A 14 35.82 -25.38 -4.46
CA SER A 14 34.76 -24.91 -3.57
C SER A 14 33.90 -23.91 -4.33
N PHE A 15 32.68 -24.31 -4.71
CA PHE A 15 31.67 -23.40 -5.23
C PHE A 15 30.99 -22.69 -4.05
N THR A 16 31.35 -21.43 -3.81
CA THR A 16 30.53 -20.54 -2.98
C THR A 16 29.33 -20.10 -3.81
N LEU A 17 28.16 -20.68 -3.53
CA LEU A 17 26.90 -20.14 -4.02
C LEU A 17 26.68 -18.77 -3.36
N ALA A 18 26.97 -17.70 -4.09
CA ALA A 18 26.55 -16.37 -3.69
C ALA A 18 25.01 -16.36 -3.67
N THR A 19 24.42 -16.30 -2.48
CA THR A 19 23.01 -15.97 -2.34
C THR A 19 22.79 -14.59 -2.97
N PRO A 20 21.86 -14.44 -3.95
CA PRO A 20 21.56 -13.12 -4.46
C PRO A 20 21.16 -12.24 -3.28
N ALA A 21 21.76 -11.06 -3.18
CA ALA A 21 21.34 -10.05 -2.23
C ALA A 21 19.84 -9.83 -2.45
N GLN A 22 19.03 -10.14 -1.43
CA GLN A 22 17.61 -9.82 -1.42
C GLN A 22 17.52 -8.31 -1.66
N ALA A 23 17.08 -7.87 -2.84
CA ALA A 23 16.75 -6.47 -3.05
C ALA A 23 15.84 -6.06 -1.90
N ALA A 24 16.22 -5.03 -1.14
CA ALA A 24 15.42 -4.54 -0.02
C ALA A 24 13.99 -4.39 -0.51
N ALA A 25 13.06 -5.12 0.12
CA ALA A 25 11.68 -5.18 -0.35
C ALA A 25 11.09 -3.77 -0.27
N THR A 26 10.84 -3.10 -1.40
CA THR A 26 10.35 -1.73 -1.44
C THR A 26 8.86 -1.65 -1.06
N LYS A 27 8.54 -1.72 0.24
CA LYS A 27 7.16 -1.72 0.74
C LYS A 27 6.66 -0.31 1.01
N LYS A 28 7.56 0.57 1.48
CA LYS A 28 7.24 1.92 1.94
C LYS A 28 6.83 2.86 0.80
N GLY A 29 5.58 3.29 0.79
CA GLY A 29 5.04 4.32 -0.09
C GLY A 29 4.26 5.38 0.66
N VAL A 30 3.51 6.22 -0.04
CA VAL A 30 2.69 7.28 0.57
C VAL A 30 1.57 7.71 -0.38
N SER A 31 0.43 8.15 0.15
CA SER A 31 -0.59 8.83 -0.64
C SER A 31 -0.20 10.30 -0.85
N THR A 32 -0.47 10.89 -2.02
CA THR A 32 -0.09 12.28 -2.30
C THR A 32 -1.12 13.06 -3.11
N ASN A 33 -1.18 14.37 -2.87
CA ASN A 33 -1.90 15.34 -3.70
C ASN A 33 -0.90 16.31 -4.32
N ASN A 34 -1.35 17.05 -5.34
CA ASN A 34 -0.56 18.09 -5.97
C ASN A 34 -0.56 19.37 -5.14
N VAL A 35 0.38 19.43 -4.21
CA VAL A 35 0.68 20.61 -3.40
C VAL A 35 2.12 21.05 -3.65
N SER A 36 2.43 22.32 -3.36
CA SER A 36 3.77 22.86 -3.54
C SER A 36 4.80 22.02 -2.77
N GLY A 37 5.83 21.53 -3.45
CA GLY A 37 6.87 20.68 -2.86
C GLY A 37 6.57 19.18 -2.79
N ALA A 38 5.43 18.70 -3.31
CA ALA A 38 5.05 17.28 -3.20
C ALA A 38 6.09 16.32 -3.82
N SER A 39 6.66 16.66 -4.98
CA SER A 39 7.69 15.84 -5.63
C SER A 39 8.95 15.72 -4.78
N GLN A 40 9.41 16.83 -4.21
CA GLN A 40 10.56 16.87 -3.29
C GLN A 40 10.24 16.12 -1.99
N ALA A 41 9.00 16.23 -1.49
CA ALA A 41 8.55 15.53 -0.29
C ALA A 41 8.57 14.01 -0.47
N LEU A 42 8.18 13.48 -1.64
CA LEU A 42 8.27 12.05 -1.96
C LEU A 42 9.70 11.52 -1.79
N SER A 43 10.68 12.24 -2.34
CA SER A 43 12.11 11.93 -2.14
C SER A 43 12.53 12.10 -0.69
N ALA A 44 12.07 13.16 -0.01
CA ALA A 44 12.47 13.49 1.35
C ALA A 44 11.99 12.49 2.41
N VAL A 45 10.98 11.65 2.09
CA VAL A 45 10.53 10.56 2.97
C VAL A 45 10.99 9.18 2.52
N ASN A 46 11.87 9.10 1.50
CA ASN A 46 12.31 7.85 0.88
C ASN A 46 11.13 6.95 0.44
N ALA A 47 10.09 7.54 -0.18
CA ALA A 47 9.00 6.75 -0.74
C ALA A 47 9.50 5.94 -1.95
N SER A 48 9.18 4.65 -2.00
CA SER A 48 9.47 3.79 -3.16
C SER A 48 8.33 3.72 -4.16
N TRP A 49 7.11 4.05 -3.71
CA TRP A 49 5.94 4.17 -4.56
C TRP A 49 4.96 5.20 -3.99
N PHE A 50 4.03 5.68 -4.81
CA PHE A 50 2.94 6.55 -4.39
C PHE A 50 1.69 6.36 -5.25
N TYR A 51 0.57 6.88 -4.77
CA TYR A 51 -0.67 7.00 -5.52
C TYR A 51 -1.38 8.32 -5.18
N SER A 52 -2.34 8.70 -6.01
CA SER A 52 -3.00 10.02 -6.00
C SER A 52 -4.53 9.94 -6.02
N TRP A 53 -5.09 8.77 -5.69
CA TRP A 53 -6.52 8.46 -5.86
C TRP A 53 -7.04 8.61 -7.30
N ALA A 54 -6.14 8.64 -8.29
CA ALA A 54 -6.47 8.87 -9.68
C ALA A 54 -5.68 7.95 -10.61
N THR A 55 -6.00 8.01 -11.90
CA THR A 55 -5.35 7.23 -12.96
C THR A 55 -3.95 7.73 -13.32
N ASN A 56 -3.55 8.91 -12.84
CA ASN A 56 -2.26 9.54 -13.11
C ASN A 56 -1.77 10.37 -11.89
N PRO A 57 -0.51 10.86 -11.88
CA PRO A 57 0.06 11.60 -10.75
C PRO A 57 -0.57 12.95 -10.39
N GLN A 58 -1.62 13.39 -11.10
CA GLN A 58 -2.34 14.65 -10.84
C GLN A 58 -1.44 15.90 -10.86
N GLY A 59 -0.38 15.88 -11.68
CA GLY A 59 0.59 16.98 -11.80
C GLY A 59 1.76 16.91 -10.82
N VAL A 60 1.81 15.91 -9.94
CA VAL A 60 3.02 15.65 -9.14
C VAL A 60 4.09 15.02 -10.02
N ALA A 61 5.23 15.72 -10.18
CA ALA A 61 6.38 15.16 -10.88
C ALA A 61 6.91 13.93 -10.13
N LYS A 62 7.00 12.79 -10.83
CA LYS A 62 7.47 11.52 -10.27
C LYS A 62 9.00 11.54 -10.10
N PRO A 63 9.54 11.39 -8.88
CA PRO A 63 10.98 11.27 -8.69
C PRO A 63 11.53 9.99 -9.32
N ALA A 64 12.82 10.01 -9.70
CA ALA A 64 13.48 8.83 -10.25
C ALA A 64 13.47 7.67 -9.26
N GLY A 65 13.16 6.46 -9.73
CA GLY A 65 13.10 5.25 -8.90
C GLY A 65 11.84 5.13 -8.02
N VAL A 66 10.93 6.11 -8.05
CA VAL A 66 9.65 6.03 -7.33
C VAL A 66 8.55 5.58 -8.29
N GLU A 67 7.86 4.50 -7.95
CA GLU A 67 6.75 3.98 -8.76
C GLU A 67 5.46 4.80 -8.52
N PHE A 68 4.69 5.03 -9.59
CA PHE A 68 3.32 5.52 -9.45
C PHE A 68 2.34 4.35 -9.63
N VAL A 69 1.34 4.27 -8.75
CA VAL A 69 0.27 3.27 -8.81
C VAL A 69 -1.07 3.97 -9.12
N PRO A 70 -1.64 3.77 -10.31
CA PRO A 70 -2.96 4.32 -10.65
C PRO A 70 -4.09 3.67 -9.83
N MET A 71 -5.18 4.42 -9.68
CA MET A 71 -6.42 3.97 -9.05
C MET A 71 -7.62 4.28 -9.96
N ILE A 72 -8.56 3.35 -10.05
CA ILE A 72 -9.91 3.61 -10.53
C ILE A 72 -10.78 3.90 -9.30
N TRP A 73 -10.94 5.18 -8.97
CA TRP A 73 -11.48 5.59 -7.67
C TRP A 73 -12.93 5.15 -7.44
N GLY A 74 -13.79 5.27 -8.44
CA GLY A 74 -15.20 4.89 -8.35
C GLY A 74 -15.84 4.72 -9.73
N ARG A 75 -17.16 4.54 -9.75
CA ARG A 75 -17.95 4.30 -10.99
C ARG A 75 -17.64 5.27 -12.12
N GLY A 76 -17.42 6.56 -11.83
CA GLY A 76 -17.16 7.60 -12.84
C GLY A 76 -15.81 7.44 -13.54
N SER A 77 -14.87 6.73 -12.93
CA SER A 77 -13.56 6.44 -13.50
C SER A 77 -13.53 5.15 -14.33
N VAL A 78 -14.66 4.45 -14.49
CA VAL A 78 -14.73 3.23 -15.30
C VAL A 78 -15.14 3.58 -16.73
N ASN A 79 -14.17 4.03 -17.51
CA ASN A 79 -14.32 4.29 -18.93
C ASN A 79 -13.00 4.05 -19.68
N ALA A 80 -13.06 3.93 -21.01
CA ALA A 80 -11.89 3.58 -21.82
C ALA A 80 -10.73 4.59 -21.69
N ALA A 81 -11.02 5.89 -21.58
CA ALA A 81 -10.00 6.91 -21.44
C ALA A 81 -9.25 6.77 -20.10
N ALA A 82 -9.98 6.63 -19.00
CA ALA A 82 -9.41 6.46 -17.66
C ALA A 82 -8.61 5.14 -17.54
N LEU A 83 -9.12 4.04 -18.10
CA LEU A 83 -8.41 2.75 -18.08
C LEU A 83 -7.12 2.78 -18.92
N ASN A 84 -7.13 3.46 -20.07
CA ASN A 84 -5.93 3.66 -20.88
C ASN A 84 -4.90 4.58 -20.19
N ASP A 85 -5.37 5.65 -19.54
CA ASP A 85 -4.52 6.54 -18.75
C ASP A 85 -3.84 5.79 -17.59
N ALA A 86 -4.59 4.96 -16.87
CA ALA A 86 -4.02 4.10 -15.83
C ALA A 86 -2.91 3.19 -16.37
N LYS A 87 -3.14 2.51 -17.50
CA LYS A 87 -2.15 1.64 -18.14
C LYS A 87 -0.90 2.39 -18.59
N ALA A 88 -1.04 3.65 -19.00
CA ALA A 88 0.09 4.48 -19.40
C ALA A 88 0.97 4.91 -18.21
N ASN A 89 0.40 4.95 -16.99
CA ASN A 89 1.07 5.48 -15.80
C ASN A 89 1.63 4.41 -14.85
N GLY A 90 1.21 3.15 -14.94
CA GLY A 90 1.71 2.09 -14.06
C GLY A 90 1.40 0.67 -14.54
N SER A 91 1.87 -0.32 -13.77
CA SER A 91 1.67 -1.75 -14.04
C SER A 91 0.74 -2.46 -13.04
N THR A 92 0.47 -1.80 -11.91
CA THR A 92 -0.45 -2.25 -10.85
C THR A 92 -1.59 -1.25 -10.72
N LEU A 93 -2.81 -1.73 -10.54
CA LEU A 93 -4.03 -0.92 -10.48
C LEU A 93 -4.72 -1.13 -9.12
N LEU A 94 -5.00 -0.04 -8.42
CA LEU A 94 -5.89 -0.03 -7.27
C LEU A 94 -7.35 0.05 -7.73
N GLY A 95 -8.21 -0.78 -7.14
CA GLY A 95 -9.65 -0.74 -7.36
C GLY A 95 -10.33 0.45 -6.66
N PHE A 96 -11.66 0.37 -6.52
CA PHE A 96 -12.48 1.46 -5.98
C PHE A 96 -12.11 1.83 -4.54
N ASN A 97 -12.21 3.13 -4.23
CA ASN A 97 -11.88 3.72 -2.93
C ASN A 97 -13.11 3.80 -2.03
N GLU A 98 -13.08 3.07 -0.91
CA GLU A 98 -14.10 3.09 0.14
C GLU A 98 -15.53 2.99 -0.42
N PRO A 99 -15.84 1.98 -1.25
CA PRO A 99 -17.17 1.84 -1.83
C PRO A 99 -18.27 1.64 -0.78
N ASP A 100 -17.90 1.22 0.44
CA ASP A 100 -18.74 1.04 1.61
C ASP A 100 -19.10 2.34 2.36
N MET A 101 -18.59 3.49 1.91
CA MET A 101 -18.88 4.81 2.49
C MET A 101 -19.62 5.74 1.52
N ALA A 102 -20.70 6.36 2.01
CA ALA A 102 -21.52 7.29 1.23
C ALA A 102 -20.77 8.54 0.75
N GLY A 103 -19.76 9.00 1.51
CA GLY A 103 -18.92 10.15 1.17
C GLY A 103 -17.75 9.84 0.23
N GLN A 104 -17.64 8.61 -0.25
CA GLN A 104 -16.52 8.11 -1.05
C GLN A 104 -17.05 7.54 -2.38
N ALA A 105 -16.51 6.42 -2.89
CA ALA A 105 -17.03 5.84 -4.13
C ALA A 105 -18.51 5.45 -4.02
N ASN A 106 -18.97 5.11 -2.81
CA ASN A 106 -20.36 4.84 -2.46
C ASN A 106 -21.02 3.85 -3.44
N MET A 107 -20.49 2.64 -3.56
CA MET A 107 -20.90 1.64 -4.55
C MET A 107 -21.47 0.40 -3.89
N SER A 108 -22.52 -0.17 -4.49
CA SER A 108 -22.96 -1.50 -4.10
C SER A 108 -21.95 -2.57 -4.55
N VAL A 109 -21.97 -3.73 -3.89
CA VAL A 109 -21.13 -4.87 -4.29
C VAL A 109 -21.46 -5.33 -5.71
N ASP A 110 -22.74 -5.39 -6.08
CA ASP A 110 -23.16 -5.81 -7.42
C ASP A 110 -22.68 -4.86 -8.51
N GLU A 111 -22.75 -3.55 -8.25
CA GLU A 111 -22.21 -2.54 -9.16
C GLU A 111 -20.70 -2.71 -9.36
N ALA A 112 -19.94 -2.86 -8.27
CA ALA A 112 -18.50 -3.10 -8.34
C ALA A 112 -18.16 -4.37 -9.12
N LEU A 113 -18.88 -5.47 -8.90
CA LEU A 113 -18.71 -6.72 -9.64
C LEU A 113 -19.10 -6.60 -11.11
N ASN A 114 -20.11 -5.81 -11.45
CA ASN A 114 -20.52 -5.59 -12.84
C ASN A 114 -19.51 -4.75 -13.62
N LEU A 115 -18.82 -3.82 -12.96
CA LEU A 115 -17.77 -3.00 -13.55
C LEU A 115 -16.40 -3.71 -13.59
N TRP A 116 -16.19 -4.72 -12.74
CA TRP A 116 -14.92 -5.42 -12.58
C TRP A 116 -14.26 -5.97 -13.86
N PRO A 117 -15.01 -6.55 -14.83
CA PRO A 117 -14.40 -7.04 -16.07
C PRO A 117 -13.62 -5.98 -16.85
N GLN A 118 -14.05 -4.72 -16.79
CA GLN A 118 -13.37 -3.61 -17.48
C GLN A 118 -11.99 -3.32 -16.84
N LEU A 119 -11.89 -3.39 -15.51
CA LEU A 119 -10.62 -3.24 -14.80
C LEU A 119 -9.71 -4.45 -15.07
N GLN A 120 -10.26 -5.68 -15.06
CA GLN A 120 -9.48 -6.89 -15.38
C GLN A 120 -8.91 -6.87 -16.80
N ALA A 121 -9.67 -6.34 -17.77
CA ALA A 121 -9.27 -6.24 -19.17
C ALA A 121 -8.05 -5.33 -19.40
N THR A 122 -7.66 -4.51 -18.42
CA THR A 122 -6.40 -3.76 -18.49
C THR A 122 -5.17 -4.66 -18.55
N GLY A 123 -5.27 -5.88 -18.01
CA GLY A 123 -4.15 -6.82 -17.84
C GLY A 123 -3.21 -6.47 -16.69
N MET A 124 -3.44 -5.35 -15.98
CA MET A 124 -2.63 -4.91 -14.86
C MET A 124 -2.83 -5.80 -13.64
N ARG A 125 -1.82 -5.86 -12.76
CA ARG A 125 -1.99 -6.47 -11.44
C ARG A 125 -3.07 -5.69 -10.68
N LEU A 126 -4.12 -6.34 -10.21
CA LEU A 126 -5.36 -5.68 -9.80
C LEU A 126 -5.66 -5.93 -8.32
N GLY A 127 -5.65 -4.85 -7.54
CA GLY A 127 -6.07 -4.85 -6.15
C GLY A 127 -7.57 -4.76 -6.03
N ALA A 128 -8.16 -5.47 -5.07
CA ALA A 128 -9.58 -5.32 -4.72
C ALA A 128 -9.95 -3.85 -4.43
N PRO A 129 -11.25 -3.51 -4.36
CA PRO A 129 -11.67 -2.25 -3.77
C PRO A 129 -11.18 -2.14 -2.31
N ALA A 130 -10.66 -0.97 -1.93
CA ALA A 130 -10.19 -0.69 -0.59
C ALA A 130 -11.37 -0.25 0.28
N VAL A 131 -11.91 -1.15 1.11
CA VAL A 131 -13.00 -0.79 2.03
C VAL A 131 -12.50 0.07 3.19
N ALA A 132 -13.32 1.00 3.63
CA ALA A 132 -13.01 1.86 4.77
C ALA A 132 -12.93 1.06 6.09
N TYR A 133 -13.80 0.06 6.24
CA TYR A 133 -13.85 -0.76 7.45
C TYR A 133 -14.31 -2.20 7.18
N GLY A 134 -14.20 -3.03 8.21
CA GLY A 134 -14.85 -4.35 8.22
C GLY A 134 -14.33 -5.33 7.16
N GLY A 135 -13.13 -5.14 6.63
CA GLY A 135 -12.57 -5.98 5.55
C GLY A 135 -12.55 -7.48 5.87
N ALA A 136 -12.45 -7.88 7.15
CA ALA A 136 -12.49 -9.27 7.58
C ALA A 136 -13.87 -9.76 8.08
N THR A 137 -14.90 -8.91 8.03
CA THR A 137 -16.23 -9.20 8.60
C THR A 137 -17.02 -10.14 7.68
N PRO A 138 -17.49 -11.31 8.16
CA PRO A 138 -18.39 -12.16 7.37
C PRO A 138 -19.64 -11.41 6.95
N GLY A 139 -20.01 -11.50 5.66
CA GLY A 139 -21.13 -10.76 5.08
C GLY A 139 -20.87 -9.27 4.84
N GLY A 140 -19.71 -8.75 5.23
CA GLY A 140 -19.26 -7.37 4.97
C GLY A 140 -19.12 -7.07 3.48
N TRP A 141 -18.87 -5.80 3.15
CA TRP A 141 -18.77 -5.36 1.75
C TRP A 141 -17.66 -6.12 0.99
N LEU A 142 -16.44 -6.14 1.54
CA LEU A 142 -15.32 -6.85 0.92
C LEU A 142 -15.57 -8.36 0.84
N ASP A 143 -16.18 -8.95 1.86
CA ASP A 143 -16.47 -10.38 1.89
C ASP A 143 -17.43 -10.79 0.76
N ARG A 144 -18.52 -10.06 0.61
CA ARG A 144 -19.49 -10.28 -0.47
C ARG A 144 -18.87 -10.03 -1.85
N PHE A 145 -18.02 -9.01 -1.99
CA PHE A 145 -17.29 -8.78 -3.23
C PHE A 145 -16.34 -9.93 -3.56
N MET A 146 -15.53 -10.39 -2.62
CA MET A 146 -14.58 -11.49 -2.82
C MET A 146 -15.30 -12.81 -3.15
N ALA A 147 -16.41 -13.10 -2.47
CA ALA A 147 -17.25 -14.26 -2.78
C ALA A 147 -17.86 -14.16 -4.19
N GLY A 148 -18.43 -13.01 -4.55
CA GLY A 148 -19.00 -12.78 -5.88
C GLY A 148 -17.95 -12.82 -6.99
N ALA A 149 -16.76 -12.28 -6.75
CA ALA A 149 -15.63 -12.36 -7.68
C ALA A 149 -15.21 -13.82 -7.90
N ALA A 150 -15.10 -14.61 -6.84
CA ALA A 150 -14.78 -16.04 -6.94
C ALA A 150 -15.84 -16.81 -7.73
N GLN A 151 -17.13 -16.57 -7.45
CA GLN A 151 -18.25 -17.20 -8.18
C GLN A 151 -18.25 -16.87 -9.68
N ARG A 152 -17.85 -15.65 -10.05
CA ARG A 152 -17.76 -15.19 -11.44
C ARG A 152 -16.43 -15.54 -12.12
N GLY A 153 -15.51 -16.21 -11.43
CA GLY A 153 -14.17 -16.54 -11.96
C GLY A 153 -13.29 -15.31 -12.17
N TYR A 154 -13.54 -14.22 -11.44
CA TYR A 154 -12.79 -12.98 -11.57
C TYR A 154 -11.45 -13.01 -10.84
N ARG A 155 -10.46 -12.33 -11.43
CA ARG A 155 -9.12 -12.14 -10.87
C ARG A 155 -9.15 -10.99 -9.86
N VAL A 156 -8.55 -11.24 -8.70
CA VAL A 156 -8.19 -10.27 -7.67
C VAL A 156 -6.83 -10.69 -7.14
N ASP A 157 -5.80 -9.87 -7.33
CA ASP A 157 -4.41 -10.28 -7.06
C ASP A 157 -3.96 -9.98 -5.63
N PHE A 158 -4.42 -8.86 -5.07
CA PHE A 158 -4.12 -8.43 -3.70
C PHE A 158 -5.30 -7.65 -3.11
N ILE A 159 -5.25 -7.40 -1.80
CA ILE A 159 -6.29 -6.67 -1.07
C ILE A 159 -5.69 -5.41 -0.47
N PRO A 160 -6.04 -4.22 -0.99
CA PRO A 160 -5.79 -2.97 -0.28
C PRO A 160 -6.77 -2.81 0.88
N ILE A 161 -6.29 -2.28 2.00
CA ILE A 161 -7.11 -1.96 3.18
C ILE A 161 -6.79 -0.56 3.68
N HIS A 162 -7.80 0.07 4.27
CA HIS A 162 -7.64 1.30 5.03
C HIS A 162 -7.79 1.01 6.52
N TRP A 163 -7.08 1.78 7.35
CA TRP A 163 -7.22 1.67 8.81
C TRP A 163 -6.87 2.99 9.50
N TYR A 164 -7.81 3.52 10.27
CA TYR A 164 -7.62 4.71 11.09
C TYR A 164 -7.85 4.38 12.55
N GLY A 165 -6.78 4.44 13.37
CA GLY A 165 -6.82 4.06 14.78
C GLY A 165 -7.29 5.19 15.67
N SER A 166 -8.32 4.96 16.50
CA SER A 166 -8.82 5.92 17.50
C SER A 166 -8.14 5.83 18.87
N ASP A 167 -7.51 4.69 19.16
CA ASP A 167 -6.60 4.50 20.29
C ASP A 167 -5.21 5.06 19.93
N PHE A 168 -4.77 6.11 20.62
CA PHE A 168 -3.47 6.77 20.38
C PHE A 168 -2.37 6.29 21.33
N SER A 169 -2.59 5.18 22.04
CA SER A 169 -1.57 4.51 22.84
C SER A 169 -0.69 3.61 21.97
N SER A 170 0.36 3.04 22.57
CA SER A 170 1.21 2.06 21.90
C SER A 170 0.48 0.77 21.47
N ALA A 171 -0.75 0.53 21.95
CA ALA A 171 -1.55 -0.61 21.54
C ALA A 171 -2.06 -0.50 20.09
N ALA A 172 -2.09 0.70 19.52
CA ALA A 172 -2.58 0.97 18.16
C ALA A 172 -1.92 0.10 17.08
N THR A 173 -0.61 -0.16 17.19
CA THR A 173 0.11 -1.03 16.24
C THR A 173 -0.43 -2.47 16.27
N GLY A 174 -0.75 -2.98 17.46
CA GLY A 174 -1.35 -4.30 17.62
C GLY A 174 -2.76 -4.38 17.04
N HIS A 175 -3.56 -3.31 17.15
CA HIS A 175 -4.89 -3.24 16.54
C HIS A 175 -4.82 -3.31 15.01
N LEU A 176 -3.91 -2.55 14.40
CA LEU A 176 -3.66 -2.61 12.95
C LEU A 176 -3.16 -4.00 12.52
N GLU A 177 -2.21 -4.58 13.27
CA GLU A 177 -1.68 -5.92 13.02
C GLU A 177 -2.79 -6.99 13.03
N ASN A 178 -3.66 -6.95 14.04
CA ASN A 178 -4.78 -7.87 14.17
C ASN A 178 -5.73 -7.77 12.98
N TYR A 179 -6.05 -6.55 12.53
CA TYR A 179 -6.92 -6.34 11.37
C TYR A 179 -6.32 -6.91 10.09
N MET A 180 -5.04 -6.64 9.81
CA MET A 180 -4.34 -7.19 8.66
C MET A 180 -4.27 -8.72 8.68
N ASN A 181 -3.97 -9.31 9.84
CA ASN A 181 -3.94 -10.76 10.01
C ASN A 181 -5.32 -11.37 9.75
N ALA A 182 -6.40 -10.74 10.21
CA ALA A 182 -7.77 -11.21 9.98
C ALA A 182 -8.14 -11.17 8.49
N VAL A 183 -7.80 -10.08 7.78
CA VAL A 183 -8.01 -9.97 6.33
C VAL A 183 -7.20 -11.04 5.58
N ARG A 184 -5.92 -11.21 5.94
CA ARG A 184 -5.05 -12.24 5.36
C ARG A 184 -5.59 -13.65 5.57
N ALA A 185 -6.02 -13.97 6.79
CA ALA A 185 -6.57 -15.27 7.14
C ALA A 185 -7.85 -15.58 6.35
N ARG A 186 -8.70 -14.57 6.14
CA ARG A 186 -9.98 -14.74 5.45
C ARG A 186 -9.84 -15.01 3.95
N TYR A 187 -8.96 -14.28 3.27
CA TYR A 187 -8.91 -14.32 1.79
C TYR A 187 -7.67 -14.98 1.22
N ASN A 188 -6.66 -15.26 2.05
CA ASN A 188 -5.39 -15.84 1.64
C ASN A 188 -4.76 -15.11 0.43
N LYS A 189 -4.85 -13.78 0.38
CA LYS A 189 -4.17 -12.91 -0.60
C LYS A 189 -3.09 -12.03 0.05
N PRO A 190 -2.12 -11.50 -0.72
CA PRO A 190 -1.26 -10.42 -0.26
C PRO A 190 -2.07 -9.18 0.14
N VAL A 191 -1.57 -8.43 1.12
CA VAL A 191 -2.22 -7.23 1.66
C VAL A 191 -1.39 -6.00 1.33
N TRP A 192 -2.07 -4.94 0.90
CA TRP A 192 -1.52 -3.59 0.84
C TRP A 192 -2.26 -2.73 1.88
N VAL A 193 -1.53 -1.94 2.68
CA VAL A 193 -2.15 -0.95 3.56
C VAL A 193 -2.09 0.40 2.85
N THR A 194 -3.10 0.70 2.04
CA THR A 194 -3.06 1.87 1.14
C THR A 194 -3.34 3.18 1.84
N GLU A 195 -4.04 3.13 2.98
CA GLU A 195 -4.18 4.27 3.89
C GLU A 195 -4.12 3.80 5.32
N TYR A 196 -3.29 4.47 6.13
CA TYR A 196 -3.39 4.35 7.57
C TYR A 196 -2.83 5.57 8.29
N ALA A 197 -3.44 5.88 9.44
CA ALA A 197 -2.99 6.89 10.39
C ALA A 197 -3.67 6.69 11.76
N LEU A 198 -3.33 7.53 12.73
CA LEU A 198 -4.12 7.69 13.95
C LEU A 198 -5.11 8.83 13.75
N VAL A 199 -6.40 8.50 13.67
CA VAL A 199 -7.49 9.47 13.59
C VAL A 199 -8.70 8.88 14.28
N ASP A 200 -9.31 9.65 15.17
CA ASP A 200 -10.52 9.27 15.87
C ASP A 200 -11.71 10.05 15.32
N TRP A 201 -12.62 9.34 14.67
CA TRP A 201 -13.84 9.88 14.06
C TRP A 201 -15.09 9.67 14.94
N SER A 202 -14.95 9.11 16.14
CA SER A 202 -16.08 8.63 16.96
C SER A 202 -17.02 9.71 17.48
N THR A 203 -16.56 10.96 17.58
CA THR A 203 -17.33 12.08 18.15
C THR A 203 -17.91 13.02 17.07
N GLY A 204 -17.85 12.64 15.79
CA GLY A 204 -18.29 13.45 14.65
C GLY A 204 -17.34 14.60 14.28
N THR A 205 -16.37 14.93 15.14
CA THR A 205 -15.23 15.79 14.83
C THR A 205 -13.95 14.98 14.92
N ALA A 206 -13.11 15.05 13.88
CA ALA A 206 -11.84 14.33 13.86
C ALA A 206 -10.94 14.77 15.02
N ARG A 207 -10.50 13.82 15.84
CA ARG A 207 -9.45 14.03 16.84
C ARG A 207 -8.14 13.41 16.34
N PHE A 208 -7.05 14.10 16.59
CA PHE A 208 -5.71 13.75 16.11
C PHE A 208 -4.76 13.46 17.29
N PRO A 209 -3.75 12.61 17.09
CA PRO A 209 -2.71 12.37 18.10
C PRO A 209 -1.87 13.62 18.34
N SER A 210 -1.19 13.68 19.47
CA SER A 210 -0.03 14.57 19.60
C SER A 210 1.09 14.15 18.64
N GLU A 211 2.02 15.06 18.33
CA GLU A 211 3.18 14.75 17.48
C GLU A 211 3.98 13.54 18.02
N ALA A 212 4.19 13.47 19.33
CA ALA A 212 4.90 12.37 19.97
C ALA A 212 4.20 11.02 19.78
N GLN A 213 2.87 10.99 19.91
CA GLN A 213 2.06 9.78 19.66
C GLN A 213 2.11 9.35 18.20
N GLN A 214 2.03 10.30 17.26
CA GLN A 214 2.12 9.98 15.83
C GLN A 214 3.50 9.44 15.46
N VAL A 215 4.58 10.05 15.97
CA VAL A 215 5.96 9.60 15.76
C VAL A 215 6.20 8.21 16.34
N ASP A 216 5.74 7.94 17.57
CA ASP A 216 5.85 6.61 18.18
C ASP A 216 5.08 5.56 17.38
N PHE A 217 3.86 5.87 16.96
CA PHE A 217 3.06 4.98 16.12
C PHE A 217 3.74 4.69 14.78
N ILE A 218 4.25 5.71 14.06
CA ILE A 218 4.97 5.52 12.80
C ILE A 218 6.16 4.57 12.97
N LYS A 219 6.96 4.74 14.02
CA LYS A 219 8.12 3.87 14.27
C LYS A 219 7.70 2.42 14.50
N ARG A 220 6.67 2.19 15.32
CA ARG A 220 6.17 0.84 15.64
C ARG A 220 5.47 0.18 14.47
N SER A 221 4.57 0.91 13.80
CA SER A 221 3.77 0.41 12.69
C SER A 221 4.64 0.04 11.50
N THR A 222 5.59 0.89 11.11
CA THR A 222 6.45 0.62 9.95
C THR A 222 7.40 -0.54 10.20
N ALA A 223 7.96 -0.68 11.41
CA ALA A 223 8.75 -1.85 11.79
C ALA A 223 7.92 -3.15 11.73
N MET A 224 6.70 -3.11 12.25
CA MET A 224 5.76 -4.24 12.18
C MET A 224 5.40 -4.59 10.73
N LEU A 225 5.00 -3.61 9.91
CA LEU A 225 4.61 -3.79 8.51
C LEU A 225 5.77 -4.35 7.67
N ALA A 226 6.99 -3.87 7.89
CA ALA A 226 8.19 -4.37 7.22
C ALA A 226 8.39 -5.87 7.50
N GLY A 227 8.19 -6.31 8.74
CA GLY A 227 8.35 -7.70 9.18
C GLY A 227 7.28 -8.69 8.70
N LYS A 228 6.15 -8.22 8.15
CA LYS A 228 5.08 -9.11 7.65
C LYS A 228 5.29 -9.48 6.19
N THR A 229 5.57 -10.74 5.89
CA THR A 229 5.82 -11.23 4.51
C THR A 229 4.60 -11.14 3.61
N PHE A 230 3.38 -11.24 4.16
CA PHE A 230 2.14 -11.10 3.40
C PHE A 230 1.73 -9.65 3.15
N VAL A 231 2.39 -8.68 3.80
CA VAL A 231 2.24 -7.25 3.52
C VAL A 231 3.29 -6.88 2.48
N GLU A 232 2.82 -6.53 1.29
CA GLU A 232 3.70 -6.18 0.17
C GLU A 232 4.00 -4.68 0.12
N ARG A 233 3.03 -3.83 0.47
CA ARG A 233 3.17 -2.38 0.44
C ARG A 233 2.34 -1.70 1.52
N PHE A 234 2.80 -0.54 1.97
CA PHE A 234 2.05 0.33 2.87
C PHE A 234 2.25 1.81 2.52
N ALA A 235 1.23 2.62 2.73
CA ALA A 235 1.22 4.05 2.47
C ALA A 235 0.57 4.80 3.63
N TRP A 236 1.35 5.68 4.26
CA TRP A 236 0.85 6.57 5.30
C TRP A 236 -0.14 7.58 4.69
N PHE A 237 -1.25 7.84 5.39
CA PHE A 237 -2.16 8.92 5.06
C PHE A 237 -1.79 10.17 5.90
N THR A 238 -1.21 11.22 5.33
CA THR A 238 -0.83 11.43 3.91
C THR A 238 0.53 12.12 3.82
N LEU A 239 1.03 12.39 2.62
CA LEU A 239 2.36 13.01 2.45
C LEU A 239 2.45 14.41 3.07
N ASN A 240 1.40 15.24 2.97
CA ASN A 240 1.51 16.67 3.26
C ASN A 240 0.48 17.20 4.25
N THR A 241 0.92 18.08 5.16
CA THR A 241 0.05 18.74 6.15
C THR A 241 -0.91 19.76 5.53
N GLN A 242 -0.63 20.21 4.29
CA GLN A 242 -1.58 21.02 3.51
C GLN A 242 -2.81 20.21 3.06
N VAL A 243 -2.73 18.88 3.08
CA VAL A 243 -3.82 17.98 2.73
C VAL A 243 -4.55 17.52 3.98
N PHE A 244 -3.81 17.07 4.99
CA PHE A 244 -4.41 16.48 6.18
C PHE A 244 -3.52 16.63 7.42
N PRO A 245 -4.08 16.80 8.64
CA PRO A 245 -3.30 17.06 9.86
C PRO A 245 -2.24 16.01 10.20
N THR A 246 -2.43 14.74 9.80
CA THR A 246 -1.44 13.67 10.01
C THR A 246 -0.32 13.67 8.96
N GLY A 247 -0.20 14.71 8.13
CA GLY A 247 0.78 14.83 7.06
C GLY A 247 2.24 14.66 7.51
N LEU A 248 3.07 14.04 6.67
CA LEU A 248 4.50 13.79 6.95
C LEU A 248 5.40 15.01 6.69
N CYS A 249 5.00 15.88 5.76
CA CYS A 249 5.78 17.02 5.31
C CYS A 249 4.95 18.30 5.33
N ASN A 250 5.59 19.44 5.61
CA ASN A 250 5.05 20.75 5.28
C ASN A 250 5.72 21.23 3.99
N GLY A 251 4.97 21.26 2.89
CA GLY A 251 5.56 21.44 1.56
C GLY A 251 6.61 20.36 1.26
N ALA A 252 7.85 20.76 0.99
CA ALA A 252 8.95 19.83 0.72
C ALA A 252 9.67 19.30 1.98
N THR A 253 9.38 19.84 3.16
CA THR A 253 10.19 19.60 4.38
C THR A 253 9.51 18.60 5.32
N PRO A 254 10.15 17.47 5.65
CA PRO A 254 9.62 16.52 6.63
C PRO A 254 9.51 17.13 8.04
N ASN A 255 8.38 16.91 8.71
CA ASN A 255 8.24 17.17 10.15
C ASN A 255 8.79 15.99 10.97
N ALA A 256 8.57 15.96 12.29
CA ALA A 256 9.05 14.85 13.14
C ALA A 256 8.51 13.48 12.68
N SER A 257 7.24 13.43 12.25
CA SER A 257 6.61 12.22 11.70
C SER A 257 7.23 11.82 10.36
N GLY A 258 7.45 12.78 9.45
CA GLY A 258 8.14 12.52 8.18
C GLY A 258 9.58 12.05 8.36
N ASN A 259 10.30 12.58 9.35
CA ASN A 259 11.65 12.11 9.68
C ASN A 259 11.64 10.67 10.23
N ALA A 260 10.65 10.31 11.05
CA ALA A 260 10.46 8.94 11.51
C ALA A 260 10.12 7.99 10.35
N TYR A 261 9.25 8.41 9.43
CA TYR A 261 8.87 7.64 8.25
C TYR A 261 10.05 7.48 7.27
N ARG A 262 10.87 8.52 7.08
CA ARG A 262 12.11 8.45 6.30
C ARG A 262 13.05 7.38 6.83
N ALA A 263 13.22 7.31 8.14
CA ALA A 263 14.11 6.36 8.83
C ALA A 263 13.55 4.92 8.91
N ALA A 264 12.26 4.73 8.62
CA ALA A 264 11.64 3.41 8.64
C ALA A 264 12.27 2.46 7.60
N PRO A 265 12.32 1.13 7.88
CA PRO A 265 12.74 0.14 6.91
C PRO A 265 11.93 0.26 5.62
N SER A 266 12.63 0.17 4.49
CA SER A 266 12.00 0.14 3.16
C SER A 266 11.37 -1.21 2.90
#